data_AF-A0A9Q3X6R0-F1
#
_entry.id   AF-A0A9Q3X6R0-F1
#
_cell.length_a   1.000
_cell.length_b   1.000
_cell.length_c   1.000
_cell.angle_alpha   90.00
_cell.angle_beta   90.00
_cell.angle_gamma   90.00
#
_symmetry.space_group_name_H-M   'P 1'
#
loop_
_entity.id
_entity.type
_entity.pdbx_description
1 polymer ?
#
loop_
_entity_poly.entity_id
_entity_poly.type
_entity_poly.pdbx_seq_one_letter_code
_entity_poly.pdbx_strand_id
1 'polypeptide(L)'
;MTPISKSLEELINAIYKDGSVSFVEYQGLRDNADCRMATVIKEFGLHNNVTAFQKAMDVAMQLLQTSVIDAKKAKLTDTGEAIVKDALTAQVEYLRAGSELALRLL
;
A
#
# COMPACT_ATOMS: atom_id res chain seq x y z
N MET A 1 -15.46 25.04 1.22
CA MET A 1 -16.06 23.78 1.74
C MET A 1 -15.39 22.63 1.01
N THR A 2 -14.37 22.02 1.60
CA THR A 2 -13.76 20.79 1.09
C THR A 2 -14.69 19.63 1.42
N PRO A 3 -15.14 18.83 0.44
CA PRO A 3 -16.07 17.75 0.71
C PRO A 3 -15.39 16.74 1.64
N ILE A 4 -16.14 16.34 2.65
CA ILE A 4 -15.79 15.29 3.61
C ILE A 4 -15.42 14.04 2.80
N SER A 5 -14.20 13.59 3.05
CA SER A 5 -13.57 12.35 2.57
C SER A 5 -14.60 11.28 2.20
N LYS A 6 -14.58 10.80 0.96
CA LYS A 6 -15.06 9.45 0.65
C LYS A 6 -14.49 8.49 1.70
N SER A 7 -15.24 7.48 2.11
CA SER A 7 -14.67 6.45 2.99
C SER A 7 -13.45 5.83 2.30
N LEU A 8 -12.46 5.34 3.06
CA LEU A 8 -11.28 4.69 2.45
C LEU A 8 -11.72 3.54 1.52
N GLU A 9 -12.79 2.85 1.90
CA GLU A 9 -13.44 1.81 1.11
C GLU A 9 -14.00 2.32 -0.22
N GLU A 10 -14.73 3.44 -0.23
CA GLU A 10 -15.22 4.05 -1.47
C GLU A 10 -14.08 4.50 -2.40
N LEU A 11 -12.98 4.99 -1.84
CA LEU A 11 -11.78 5.35 -2.60
C LEU A 11 -11.16 4.11 -3.24
N ILE A 12 -10.94 3.05 -2.45
CA ILE A 12 -10.38 1.78 -2.95
C ILE A 12 -11.29 1.18 -4.03
N ASN A 13 -12.60 1.12 -3.78
CA ASN A 13 -13.57 0.60 -4.75
C ASN A 13 -13.57 1.39 -6.06
N ALA A 14 -13.35 2.70 -6.01
CA ALA A 14 -13.22 3.53 -7.21
C ALA A 14 -11.94 3.23 -7.98
N ILE A 15 -10.80 3.09 -7.29
CA ILE A 15 -9.49 2.82 -7.90
C ILE A 15 -9.51 1.48 -8.64
N TYR A 16 -10.06 0.43 -8.03
CA TYR A 16 -10.05 -0.91 -8.64
C TYR A 16 -11.19 -1.15 -9.63
N LYS A 17 -12.07 -0.17 -9.86
CA LYS A 17 -13.31 -0.35 -10.63
C LYS A 17 -13.08 -0.81 -12.07
N ASP A 18 -12.01 -0.35 -12.70
CA ASP A 18 -11.69 -0.66 -14.10
C ASP A 18 -10.73 -1.87 -14.25
N GLY A 19 -10.36 -2.51 -13.14
CA GLY A 19 -9.46 -3.66 -13.11
C GLY A 19 -7.97 -3.29 -13.27
N SER A 20 -7.64 -2.01 -13.31
CA SER A 20 -6.28 -1.48 -13.37
C SER A 20 -6.08 -0.40 -12.32
N VAL A 21 -4.83 -0.02 -12.07
CA VAL A 21 -4.50 1.09 -11.18
C VAL A 21 -3.59 2.03 -11.92
N SER A 22 -4.04 3.26 -12.17
CA SER A 22 -3.20 4.30 -12.75
C SER A 22 -2.26 4.90 -11.71
N PHE A 23 -1.18 5.53 -12.18
CA PHE A 23 -0.25 6.25 -11.31
C PHE A 23 -0.93 7.37 -10.52
N VAL A 24 -1.88 8.09 -11.13
CA VAL A 24 -2.61 9.20 -10.49
C VAL A 24 -3.50 8.69 -9.36
N GLU A 25 -4.18 7.58 -9.58
CA GLU A 25 -5.01 6.92 -8.55
C GLU A 25 -4.18 6.42 -7.38
N TYR A 26 -3.05 5.77 -7.68
CA TYR A 26 -2.11 5.32 -6.67
C TYR A 26 -1.55 6.51 -5.85
N GLN A 27 -1.15 7.59 -6.52
CA GLN A 27 -0.67 8.80 -5.85
C GLN A 27 -1.75 9.39 -4.93
N GLY A 28 -2.99 9.47 -5.41
CA GLY A 28 -4.11 9.95 -4.60
C GLY A 28 -4.38 9.08 -3.37
N LEU A 29 -4.24 7.76 -3.48
CA LEU A 29 -4.35 6.84 -2.33
C LEU A 29 -3.24 7.06 -1.31
N ARG A 30 -1.98 7.18 -1.76
CA ARG A 30 -0.84 7.45 -0.89
C ARG A 30 -1.03 8.77 -0.13
N ASP A 31 -1.34 9.84 -0.86
CA ASP A 31 -1.52 11.16 -0.27
C ASP A 31 -2.71 11.17 0.74
N ASN A 32 -3.76 10.38 0.47
CA ASN A 32 -4.85 10.18 1.44
C ASN A 32 -4.39 9.44 2.71
N ALA A 33 -3.57 8.40 2.56
CA ALA A 33 -3.01 7.65 3.68
C ALA A 33 -2.11 8.55 4.56
N ASP A 34 -1.26 9.38 3.94
CA ASP A 34 -0.41 10.35 4.64
C ASP A 34 -1.24 11.39 5.41
N CYS A 35 -2.34 11.88 4.84
CA CYS A 35 -3.24 12.81 5.53
C CYS A 35 -3.87 12.18 6.80
N ARG A 36 -4.24 10.90 6.73
CA ARG A 36 -4.77 10.16 7.90
C ARG A 36 -3.67 10.00 8.96
N MET A 37 -2.45 9.70 8.54
CA MET A 37 -1.32 9.57 9.46
C MET A 37 -0.91 10.89 10.10
N ALA A 38 -1.03 12.01 9.40
CA ALA A 38 -0.82 13.34 9.97
C ALA A 38 -1.75 13.62 11.16
N THR A 39 -2.99 13.10 11.12
CA THR A 39 -3.92 13.19 12.26
C THR A 39 -3.43 12.34 13.43
N VAL A 40 -2.95 11.12 13.18
CA VAL A 40 -2.35 10.27 14.22
C VAL A 40 -1.14 10.97 14.86
N ILE A 41 -0.25 11.56 14.07
CA ILE A 41 0.92 12.29 14.57
C ILE A 41 0.51 13.49 15.43
N LYS A 42 -0.55 14.21 15.03
CA LYS A 42 -1.06 15.34 15.80
C LYS A 42 -1.58 14.90 17.19
N GLU A 43 -2.27 13.77 17.27
CA GLU A 43 -2.89 13.28 18.51
C GLU A 43 -1.91 12.49 19.40
N PHE A 44 -1.03 11.67 18.81
CA PHE A 44 -0.18 10.70 19.53
C PHE A 44 1.33 11.01 19.45
N GLY A 45 1.71 12.12 18.80
CA GLY A 45 3.10 12.53 18.63
C GLY A 45 3.89 11.65 17.66
N LEU A 46 5.21 11.83 17.68
CA LEU A 46 6.18 11.06 16.88
C LEU A 46 6.79 9.91 17.70
N HIS A 47 7.53 9.03 17.01
CA HIS A 47 8.31 7.94 17.62
C HIS A 47 7.47 6.85 18.32
N ASN A 48 6.26 6.61 17.83
CA ASN A 48 5.41 5.49 18.24
C ASN A 48 5.32 4.42 17.15
N ASN A 49 4.77 3.25 17.50
CA ASN A 49 4.64 2.12 16.59
C ASN A 49 3.86 2.44 15.31
N VAL A 50 2.88 3.36 15.37
CA VAL A 50 2.07 3.73 14.20
C VAL A 50 2.89 4.55 13.20
N THR A 51 3.69 5.51 13.69
CA THR A 51 4.62 6.28 12.84
C THR A 51 5.79 5.44 12.32
N ALA A 52 6.24 4.44 13.09
CA ALA A 52 7.22 3.47 12.62
C ALA A 52 6.62 2.54 11.54
N PHE A 53 5.36 2.15 11.70
CA PHE A 53 4.62 1.35 10.73
C PHE A 53 4.47 2.09 9.39
N GLN A 54 4.11 3.39 9.39
CA GLN A 54 4.07 4.20 8.16
C GLN A 54 5.40 4.12 7.39
N LYS A 55 6.53 4.37 8.08
CA LYS A 55 7.86 4.33 7.46
C LYS A 55 8.21 2.93 6.93
N ALA A 56 7.82 1.88 7.65
CA ALA A 56 8.03 0.51 7.20
C ALA A 56 7.23 0.21 5.91
N MET A 57 6.02 0.76 5.78
CA MET A 57 5.22 0.64 4.57
C MET A 57 5.85 1.37 3.38
N ASP A 58 6.43 2.55 3.59
CA ASP A 58 7.16 3.27 2.53
C ASP A 58 8.36 2.46 2.03
N VAL A 59 9.14 1.90 2.95
CA VAL A 59 10.28 1.03 2.63
C VAL A 59 9.81 -0.24 1.91
N ALA A 60 8.75 -0.89 2.39
CA ALA A 60 8.19 -2.08 1.76
C ALA A 60 7.75 -1.81 0.31
N MET A 61 7.10 -0.67 0.06
CA MET A 61 6.69 -0.24 -1.27
C MET A 61 7.90 0.02 -2.19
N GLN A 62 8.93 0.69 -1.68
CA GLN A 62 10.17 0.89 -2.43
C GLN A 62 10.84 -0.45 -2.80
N LEU A 63 10.86 -1.41 -1.88
CA LEU A 63 11.41 -2.75 -2.12
C LEU A 63 10.60 -3.54 -3.15
N LEU A 64 9.27 -3.45 -3.11
CA LEU A 64 8.39 -4.06 -4.11
C LEU A 64 8.71 -3.50 -5.50
N GLN A 65 8.77 -2.17 -5.65
CA GLN A 65 9.08 -1.52 -6.93
C GLN A 65 10.46 -1.92 -7.44
N THR A 66 11.47 -1.90 -6.57
CA THR A 66 12.85 -2.27 -6.93
C THR A 66 12.93 -3.74 -7.34
N SER A 67 12.24 -4.64 -6.64
CA SER A 67 12.18 -6.07 -6.98
C SER A 67 11.59 -6.29 -8.37
N VAL A 68 10.52 -5.57 -8.74
CA VAL A 68 9.94 -5.64 -10.09
C VAL A 68 10.92 -5.11 -11.14
N ILE A 69 11.61 -4.01 -10.86
CA ILE A 69 12.61 -3.43 -11.76
C ILE A 69 13.76 -4.43 -11.99
N ASP A 70 14.26 -5.05 -10.92
CA ASP A 70 15.37 -5.99 -11.00
C ASP A 70 14.97 -7.29 -11.72
N ALA A 71 13.75 -7.79 -11.49
CA ALA A 71 13.19 -8.91 -12.25
C ALA A 71 13.11 -8.60 -13.76
N LYS A 72 12.67 -7.39 -14.14
CA LYS A 72 12.67 -6.93 -15.54
C LYS A 72 14.09 -6.86 -16.12
N LYS A 73 15.06 -6.32 -15.36
CA LYS A 73 16.47 -6.22 -15.79
C LYS A 73 17.13 -7.58 -15.96
N ALA A 74 16.75 -8.56 -15.15
CA ALA A 74 17.25 -9.93 -15.22
C ALA A 74 16.80 -10.69 -16.49
N LYS A 75 15.89 -10.12 -17.30
CA LYS A 75 15.35 -10.74 -18.52
C LYS A 75 14.85 -12.16 -18.26
N LEU A 76 14.06 -12.31 -17.20
CA LEU A 76 13.46 -13.59 -16.84
C LEU A 76 12.59 -14.13 -17.98
N THR A 77 12.43 -15.45 -18.02
CA THR A 77 11.41 -16.07 -18.87
C THR A 77 10.02 -15.69 -18.37
N ASP A 78 8.99 -15.85 -19.22
CA ASP A 78 7.60 -15.61 -18.82
C ASP A 78 7.21 -16.38 -17.53
N THR A 79 7.71 -17.61 -17.38
CA THR A 79 7.55 -18.41 -16.16
C THR A 79 8.26 -17.79 -14.97
N GLY A 80 9.48 -17.27 -15.14
CA GLY A 80 10.22 -16.57 -14.08
C GLY A 80 9.52 -15.28 -13.64
N GLU A 81 8.99 -14.49 -14.57
CA GLU A 81 8.19 -13.31 -14.23
C GLU A 81 6.93 -13.67 -13.45
N ALA A 82 6.23 -14.74 -13.85
CA ALA A 82 5.03 -15.21 -13.17
C ALA A 82 5.32 -15.62 -11.71
N ILE A 83 6.43 -16.34 -11.47
CA ILE A 83 6.85 -16.74 -10.12
C ILE A 83 7.14 -15.52 -9.25
N VAL A 84 7.85 -14.51 -9.78
CA VAL A 84 8.16 -13.29 -9.02
C VAL A 84 6.88 -12.51 -8.70
N LYS A 85 5.97 -12.35 -9.67
CA LYS A 85 4.69 -11.67 -9.48
C LYS A 85 3.86 -12.37 -8.41
N ASP A 86 3.78 -13.69 -8.45
CA ASP A 86 3.04 -14.50 -7.47
C ASP A 86 3.62 -14.33 -6.06
N ALA A 87 4.94 -14.48 -5.90
CA ALA A 87 5.60 -14.33 -4.62
C ALA A 87 5.43 -12.93 -4.00
N LEU A 88 5.57 -11.87 -4.80
CA LEU A 88 5.36 -10.49 -4.33
C LEU A 88 3.90 -10.25 -3.96
N THR A 89 2.96 -10.77 -4.76
CA THR A 89 1.52 -10.66 -4.48
C THR A 89 1.17 -11.36 -3.17
N ALA A 90 1.70 -12.56 -2.93
CA ALA A 90 1.49 -13.31 -1.69
C ALA A 90 1.95 -12.53 -0.44
N GLN A 91 3.05 -11.77 -0.52
CA GLN A 91 3.50 -10.92 0.59
C GLN A 91 2.54 -9.77 0.90
N VAL A 92 1.96 -9.15 -0.14
CA VAL A 92 0.97 -8.07 0.02
C VAL A 92 -0.31 -8.63 0.63
N GLU A 93 -0.79 -9.79 0.16
CA GLU A 93 -1.99 -10.44 0.69
C GLU A 93 -1.80 -10.93 2.14
N TYR A 94 -0.62 -11.46 2.48
CA TYR A 94 -0.26 -11.79 3.85
C TYR A 94 -0.43 -10.59 4.78
N LEU A 95 0.10 -9.43 4.38
CA LEU A 95 0.00 -8.22 5.19
C LEU A 95 -1.44 -7.71 5.28
N ARG A 96 -2.18 -7.75 4.17
CA ARG A 96 -3.61 -7.36 4.13
C ARG A 96 -4.43 -8.21 5.10
N ALA A 97 -4.39 -9.53 4.96
CA ALA A 97 -5.12 -10.44 5.82
C ALA A 97 -4.70 -10.33 7.30
N GLY A 98 -3.38 -10.18 7.55
CA GLY A 98 -2.85 -9.94 8.89
C GLY A 98 -3.36 -8.63 9.50
N SER A 99 -3.49 -7.57 8.69
CA SER A 99 -4.04 -6.28 9.16
C SER A 99 -5.50 -6.39 9.56
N GLU A 100 -6.33 -7.10 8.79
CA GLU A 100 -7.74 -7.33 9.14
C GLU A 100 -7.86 -8.14 10.44
N LEU A 101 -7.04 -9.16 10.63
CA LEU A 101 -7.02 -9.94 11.87
C LEU A 101 -6.61 -9.09 13.08
N ALA A 102 -5.54 -8.31 12.96
CA ALA A 102 -5.01 -7.51 14.05
C ALA A 102 -5.95 -6.35 14.43
N LEU A 103 -6.55 -5.69 13.46
CA LEU A 103 -7.43 -4.52 13.68
C LEU A 103 -8.79 -4.91 14.29
N ARG A 104 -9.22 -6.17 14.23
CA ARG A 104 -10.41 -6.66 14.96
C ARG A 104 -10.28 -6.58 16.48
N LEU A 105 -9.06 -6.37 17.00
CA LEU A 105 -8.80 -6.24 18.43
C LEU A 105 -9.05 -4.81 18.97
N LEU A 106 -9.36 -3.86 18.07
CA LEU A 106 -9.75 -2.49 18.38
C LEU A 106 -11.27 -2.33 18.26
#